data_AF-A0A3D1HQM2-F1
#
_entry.id   AF-A0A3D1HQM2-F1
#
_cell.length_a   1.000
_cell.length_b   1.000
_cell.length_c   1.000
_cell.angle_alpha   90.00
_cell.angle_beta   90.00
_cell.angle_gamma   90.00
#
_symmetry.space_group_name_H-M   'P 1'
#
loop_
_entity.id
_entity.type
_entity.pdbx_description
1 polymer ?
#
loop_
_entity_poly.entity_id
_entity_poly.type
_entity_poly.pdbx_seq_one_letter_code
_entity_poly.pdbx_strand_id
1 'polypeptide(L)' 'DGAIAERNFDSYSWQTNANLPKLDIHLVENGLYPSGVGEPATSIVAPALANAVARASGVRLRSLPLDRQSLMNQLNV' A
#
# COMPACT_ATOMS: atom_id res chain seq x y z
N ASP A 1 15.86 19.03 14.82
CA ASP A 1 16.77 19.73 13.88
C ASP A 1 16.24 19.73 12.43
N GLY A 2 15.15 19.01 12.13
CA GLY A 2 14.57 18.98 10.77
C GLY A 2 15.31 18.02 9.83
N ALA A 3 16.25 17.22 10.36
CA ALA A 3 16.93 16.21 9.58
C ALA A 3 16.01 14.99 9.33
N ILE A 4 16.26 14.26 8.24
CA ILE A 4 15.63 12.97 7.98
C ILE A 4 16.03 12.00 9.09
N ALA A 5 15.02 11.36 9.70
CA ALA A 5 15.23 10.43 10.80
C ALA A 5 15.85 9.12 10.32
N GLU A 6 15.27 8.50 9.28
CA GLU A 6 15.74 7.25 8.71
C GLU A 6 16.89 7.51 7.74
N ARG A 7 18.06 6.90 7.99
CA ARG A 7 19.28 7.14 7.20
C ARG A 7 19.72 5.96 6.35
N ASN A 8 19.08 4.80 6.50
CA ASN A 8 19.46 3.55 5.86
C ASN A 8 18.30 2.54 5.87
N PHE A 9 18.38 1.46 5.10
CA PHE A 9 17.33 0.46 4.90
C PHE A 9 16.97 -0.38 6.13
N ASP A 10 17.80 -0.34 7.18
CA ASP A 10 17.50 -0.94 8.49
C ASP A 10 16.55 -0.06 9.33
N SER A 11 16.49 1.24 9.04
CA SER A 11 15.62 2.21 9.74
C SER A 11 14.38 2.59 8.95
N TYR A 12 14.47 2.65 7.62
CA TYR A 12 13.31 2.86 6.76
C TYR A 12 12.55 1.55 6.55
N SER A 13 11.28 1.47 6.95
CA SER A 13 10.48 0.25 6.77
C SER A 13 10.04 0.10 5.31
N TRP A 14 10.53 -0.94 4.63
CA TRP A 14 10.19 -1.29 3.25
C TRP A 14 9.62 -2.72 3.16
N GLN A 15 8.97 -3.02 2.03
CA GLN A 15 8.42 -4.36 1.79
C GLN A 15 9.52 -5.36 1.47
N THR A 16 9.62 -6.41 2.28
CA THR A 16 10.57 -7.51 2.09
C THR A 16 9.87 -8.73 1.50
N ASN A 17 10.64 -9.66 0.94
CA ASN A 17 10.10 -10.90 0.36
C ASN A 17 9.27 -11.73 1.38
N ALA A 18 9.59 -11.65 2.67
CA ALA A 18 8.87 -12.36 3.72
C ALA A 18 7.44 -11.84 3.94
N ASN A 19 7.17 -10.59 3.56
CA ASN A 19 5.88 -9.92 3.75
C ASN A 19 5.03 -9.89 2.48
N LEU A 20 5.50 -10.47 1.38
CA LEU A 20 4.78 -10.48 0.11
C LEU A 20 3.56 -11.40 0.20
N PRO A 21 2.33 -10.90 -0.06
CA PRO A 21 1.16 -11.76 -0.15
C PRO A 21 1.21 -12.59 -1.45
N LYS A 22 0.34 -13.60 -1.55
CA LYS A 22 0.11 -14.26 -2.84
C LYS A 22 -0.42 -13.24 -3.84
N LEU A 23 0.27 -13.10 -4.96
CA LEU A 23 -0.14 -12.26 -6.08
C LEU A 23 -0.83 -13.13 -7.14
N ASP A 24 -1.95 -12.65 -7.66
CA ASP A 24 -2.62 -13.20 -8.83
C ASP A 24 -2.64 -12.11 -9.91
N ILE A 25 -2.01 -12.38 -11.05
CA ILE A 25 -1.71 -11.37 -12.07
C ILE A 25 -2.34 -11.83 -13.38
N HIS A 26 -3.21 -10.97 -13.92
CA HIS A 26 -3.89 -11.19 -15.19
C HIS A 26 -3.50 -10.07 -16.15
N LEU A 27 -3.03 -10.45 -17.34
CA LEU A 27 -2.78 -9.50 -18.43
C LEU A 27 -4.04 -9.40 -19.27
N VAL A 28 -4.62 -8.19 -19.33
CA VAL A 28 -5.82 -7.92 -20.14
C VAL A 28 -5.37 -7.34 -21.47
N GLU A 29 -5.53 -8.11 -22.54
CA GLU A 29 -5.19 -7.68 -23.90
C GLU A 29 -6.38 -6.97 -24.55
N ASN A 30 -6.09 -5.89 -25.30
CA ASN A 30 -7.11 -5.10 -26.00
C ASN A 30 -6.80 -4.87 -27.49
N GLY A 31 -5.78 -5.54 -28.04
CA GLY A 31 -5.39 -5.46 -29.45
C GLY A 31 -4.77 -4.12 -29.89
N LEU A 32 -4.52 -3.20 -28.95
CA LEU A 32 -3.90 -1.90 -29.23
C LEU A 32 -2.37 -2.01 -29.18
N TYR A 33 -1.70 -0.94 -29.63
CA TYR A 33 -0.25 -0.84 -29.53
C TYR A 33 0.21 -0.94 -28.06
N PRO A 34 1.33 -1.63 -27.75
CA PRO A 34 1.81 -1.78 -26.39
C PRO A 34 2.03 -0.44 -25.68
N SER A 35 1.50 -0.31 -24.46
CA SER A 35 1.65 0.88 -23.62
C SER A 35 2.34 0.55 -22.30
N GLY A 36 2.88 1.57 -21.62
CA GLY A 36 3.49 1.41 -20.31
C GLY A 36 2.47 1.01 -19.23
N VAL A 37 2.83 0.03 -18.40
CA VAL A 37 1.97 -0.50 -17.32
C VAL A 37 2.57 -0.34 -15.91
N GLY A 38 3.82 0.09 -15.81
CA GLY A 38 4.55 0.17 -14.52
C GLY A 38 3.89 1.11 -13.50
N GLU A 39 3.65 2.37 -13.87
CA GLU A 39 2.98 3.34 -12.99
C GLU A 39 1.51 2.98 -12.74
N PRO A 40 0.67 2.68 -13.75
CA PRO A 40 -0.73 2.30 -13.52
C PRO A 40 -0.90 1.11 -12.56
N ALA A 41 -0.05 0.10 -12.66
CA ALA A 41 -0.08 -1.05 -11.77
C ALA A 41 0.31 -0.69 -10.33
N THR A 42 1.18 0.30 -10.14
CA THR A 42 1.64 0.75 -8.81
C THR A 42 0.63 1.68 -8.14
N SER A 43 0.07 2.64 -8.88
CA SER A 43 -0.80 3.69 -8.33
C SER A 43 -2.08 3.16 -7.69
N ILE A 44 -2.56 2.00 -8.12
CA ILE A 44 -3.80 1.38 -7.61
C ILE A 44 -3.61 0.63 -6.29
N VAL A 45 -2.38 0.30 -5.89
CA VAL A 45 -2.11 -0.57 -4.73
C VAL A 45 -2.56 0.05 -3.41
N ALA A 46 -2.13 1.29 -3.13
CA ALA A 46 -2.47 1.98 -1.89
C ALA A 46 -4.00 2.19 -1.70
N PRO A 47 -4.77 2.69 -2.69
CA PRO A 47 -6.22 2.84 -2.53
C PRO A 47 -6.95 1.49 -2.43
N ALA A 48 -6.50 0.44 -3.14
CA ALA A 48 -7.07 -0.89 -3.00
C ALA A 48 -6.91 -1.43 -1.58
N LEU A 49 -5.73 -1.29 -0.97
CA LEU A 49 -5.47 -1.69 0.40
C LEU A 49 -6.28 -0.85 1.41
N ALA A 50 -6.35 0.47 1.23
CA ALA A 50 -7.14 1.34 2.09
C ALA A 50 -8.64 0.98 2.04
N ASN A 51 -9.16 0.60 0.87
CA ASN A 51 -10.52 0.09 0.72
C ASN A 51 -10.73 -1.26 1.41
N ALA A 52 -9.78 -2.17 1.30
CA ALA A 52 -9.83 -3.46 1.99
C ALA A 52 -9.87 -3.29 3.52
N VAL A 53 -8.99 -2.44 4.07
CA VAL A 53 -8.97 -2.10 5.51
C VAL A 53 -10.29 -1.49 5.96
N ALA A 54 -10.82 -0.52 5.21
CA ALA A 54 -12.08 0.11 5.56
C ALA A 54 -13.27 -0.85 5.49
N ARG A 55 -13.29 -1.75 4.50
CA ARG A 55 -14.31 -2.80 4.39
C ARG A 55 -14.23 -3.81 5.53
N ALA A 56 -13.02 -4.17 5.96
CA ALA A 56 -12.80 -5.17 7.01
C ALA A 56 -13.05 -4.63 8.42
N SER A 57 -12.72 -3.36 8.67
CA SER A 57 -12.75 -2.76 10.01
C SER A 57 -13.90 -1.78 10.24
N GLY A 58 -14.55 -1.28 9.19
CA GLY A 58 -15.50 -0.17 9.27
C GLY A 58 -14.83 1.21 9.42
N VAL A 59 -13.51 1.27 9.60
CA VAL A 59 -12.73 2.50 9.81
C VAL A 59 -12.07 2.96 8.51
N ARG A 60 -12.28 4.23 8.14
CA ARG A 60 -11.65 4.82 6.95
C ARG A 60 -10.43 5.67 7.31
N LEU A 61 -9.24 5.08 7.20
CA LEU A 61 -7.97 5.81 7.20
C LEU A 61 -7.82 6.63 5.90
N ARG A 62 -7.33 7.87 6.02
CA ARG A 62 -7.13 8.81 4.89
C ARG A 62 -5.69 9.32 4.76
N SER A 63 -4.80 8.85 5.62
CA SER A 63 -3.38 9.21 5.61
C SER A 63 -2.55 7.96 5.36
N LEU A 64 -1.50 8.11 4.56
CA LEU A 64 -0.48 7.09 4.36
C LEU A 64 0.75 7.40 5.22
N PRO A 65 1.52 6.38 5.63
CA PRO A 65 1.23 4.95 5.50
C PRO A 65 -0.01 4.52 6.29
N LEU A 66 -0.65 3.41 5.91
CA LEU A 66 -1.77 2.85 6.66
C LEU A 66 -1.24 2.25 7.97
N ASP A 67 -1.16 3.10 8.99
CA ASP A 67 -0.57 2.78 10.27
C ASP A 67 -1.53 1.99 11.18
N ARG A 68 -1.00 0.94 11.81
CA ARG A 68 -1.74 0.07 12.72
C ARG A 68 -2.22 0.83 13.95
N GLN A 69 -1.40 1.71 14.52
CA GLN A 69 -1.80 2.46 15.72
C GLN A 69 -2.96 3.40 15.42
N SER A 70 -2.90 4.07 14.27
CA SER A 70 -3.97 4.94 13.77
C SER A 70 -5.29 4.19 13.57
N LEU A 71 -5.23 2.93 13.13
CA LEU A 71 -6.40 2.04 13.05
C LEU A 71 -6.95 1.69 14.43
N MET A 72 -6.09 1.23 15.35
CA MET A 72 -6.48 0.81 16.70
C MET A 72 -7.14 1.95 17.48
N ASN A 73 -6.55 3.16 17.41
CA ASN A 73 -7.09 4.35 18.05
C ASN A 73 -8.53 4.67 17.59
N GLN A 74 -8.87 4.40 16.33
CA GLN A 74 -10.20 4.63 15.78
C GLN A 74 -11.19 3.49 16.06
N LEU A 75 -10.68 2.30 16.40
CA LEU A 75 -11.50 1.17 16.81
C LEU A 75 -11.88 1.22 18.30
N ASN A 76 -11.41 2.20 19.06
CA ASN A 76 -11.57 2.30 20.53
C ASN A 76 -11.10 1.03 21.27
N VAL A 77 -10.03 0.40 20.76
CA VAL A 77 -9.34 -0.75 21.36
C VAL A 77 -7.96 -0.32 21.83
#